data_AF-A0ABD5URI4-F1
#
_entry.id   AF-A0ABD5URI4-F1
#
_cell.length_a   1.000
_cell.length_b   1.000
_cell.length_c   1.000
_cell.angle_alpha   90.00
_cell.angle_beta   90.00
_cell.angle_gamma   90.00
#
_symmetry.space_group_name_H-M   'P 1'
#
loop_
_entity.id
_entity.type
_entity.pdbx_description
1 polymer ?
#
loop_
_entity_poly.entity_id
_entity_poly.type
_entity_poly.pdbx_seq_one_letter_code
_entity_poly.pdbx_strand_id
1 'polypeptide(L)'
;MQPVERTEVEGVDYGWVMQTTFVATILVGAPIVALLSTQVALETWGERVLFAVRVGAPVWFLTAVVVYVYAKRTDAGDVVDPDSETE
;
A
#
# COMPACT_ATOMS: atom_id res chain seq x y z
N MET A 1 -17.99 -9.77 12.37
CA MET A 1 -16.95 -8.77 12.08
C MET A 1 -17.65 -7.45 11.80
N GLN A 2 -17.14 -6.31 12.28
CA GLN A 2 -17.69 -5.02 11.84
C GLN A 2 -17.21 -4.74 10.41
N PRO A 3 -18.09 -4.34 9.48
CA PRO A 3 -17.70 -3.97 8.12
C PRO A 3 -16.68 -2.83 8.17
N VAL A 4 -15.59 -2.96 7.41
CA VAL A 4 -14.65 -1.86 7.21
C VAL A 4 -15.38 -0.76 6.45
N GLU A 5 -15.24 0.48 6.93
CA GLU A 5 -15.86 1.66 6.31
C GLU A 5 -15.35 1.79 4.87
N ARG A 6 -16.26 1.68 3.90
CA ARG A 6 -15.94 1.76 2.48
C ARG A 6 -16.10 3.15 1.95
N THR A 7 -15.19 3.55 1.09
CA THR A 7 -15.31 4.77 0.30
C THR A 7 -15.18 4.36 -1.16
N GLU A 8 -16.25 3.78 -1.69
CA GLU A 8 -16.30 3.41 -3.10
C GLU A 8 -16.55 4.66 -3.94
N VAL A 9 -15.59 4.97 -4.80
CA VAL A 9 -15.70 6.06 -5.77
C VAL A 9 -15.23 5.52 -7.11
N GLU A 10 -16.04 5.69 -8.16
CA GLU A 10 -15.72 5.23 -9.53
C GLU A 10 -15.41 3.73 -9.63
N GLY A 11 -16.02 2.89 -8.79
CA GLY A 11 -15.81 1.42 -8.79
C GLY A 11 -14.49 0.97 -8.13
N VAL A 12 -13.87 1.82 -7.30
CA VAL A 12 -12.67 1.48 -6.53
C VAL A 12 -12.94 1.70 -5.05
N ASP A 13 -12.68 0.67 -4.23
CA ASP A 13 -12.67 0.79 -2.76
C ASP A 13 -11.38 1.48 -2.29
N TYR A 14 -11.45 2.79 -2.05
CA TYR A 14 -10.30 3.56 -1.57
C TYR A 14 -9.90 3.20 -0.14
N GLY A 15 -10.81 2.65 0.67
CA GLY A 15 -10.50 2.14 2.01
C GLY A 15 -9.57 0.93 1.92
N TRP A 16 -9.90 -0.01 1.03
CA TRP A 16 -9.04 -1.17 0.74
C TRP A 16 -7.69 -0.75 0.14
N VAL A 17 -7.66 0.18 -0.81
CA VAL A 17 -6.42 0.68 -1.42
C VAL A 17 -5.49 1.29 -0.37
N MET A 18 -6.05 2.10 0.54
CA MET A 18 -5.29 2.73 1.61
C MET A 18 -4.71 1.69 2.58
N GLN A 19 -5.54 0.75 3.05
CA GLN A 19 -5.11 -0.29 3.97
C GLN A 19 -4.04 -1.19 3.34
N THR A 20 -4.26 -1.63 2.10
CA THR A 20 -3.33 -2.49 1.37
C THR A 20 -2.00 -1.78 1.14
N THR A 21 -2.03 -0.50 0.75
CA THR A 21 -0.80 0.30 0.57
C THR A 21 -0.04 0.47 1.90
N PHE A 22 -0.74 0.71 3.00
CA PHE A 22 -0.13 0.79 4.33
C PHE A 22 0.55 -0.53 4.73
N VAL A 23 -0.15 -1.66 4.58
CA VAL A 23 0.40 -2.99 4.90
C VAL A 23 1.58 -3.33 3.98
N ALA A 24 1.46 -3.08 2.68
CA ALA A 24 2.53 -3.35 1.71
C ALA A 24 3.79 -2.51 1.97
N THR A 25 3.64 -1.24 2.34
CA THR A 25 4.80 -0.38 2.64
C THR A 25 5.51 -0.80 3.93
N ILE A 26 4.80 -1.37 4.91
CA ILE A 26 5.43 -1.97 6.10
C ILE A 26 6.12 -3.29 5.75
N LEU A 27 5.41 -4.23 5.12
CA LEU A 27 5.91 -5.59 4.91
C LEU A 27 6.95 -5.70 3.79
N VAL A 28 6.95 -4.77 2.83
CA VAL A 28 7.83 -4.80 1.67
C VAL A 28 8.69 -3.55 1.62
N GLY A 29 8.08 -2.37 1.78
CA GLY A 29 8.81 -1.10 1.71
C GLY A 29 9.89 -0.95 2.77
N ALA A 30 9.56 -1.19 4.05
CA ALA A 30 10.53 -1.08 5.14
C ALA A 30 11.69 -2.08 5.01
N PRO A 31 11.46 -3.39 4.68
CA PRO A 31 12.54 -4.31 4.36
C PRO A 31 13.42 -3.87 3.18
N ILE A 32 12.84 -3.34 2.10
CA ILE A 32 13.62 -2.81 0.97
C ILE A 32 14.54 -1.67 1.43
N VAL A 33 14.01 -0.70 2.17
CA VAL A 33 14.81 0.42 2.70
C VAL A 33 15.92 -0.09 3.62
N ALA A 34 15.60 -1.04 4.52
CA ALA A 34 16.57 -1.62 5.45
C ALA A 34 17.69 -2.36 4.70
N LEU A 35 17.36 -3.21 3.73
CA LEU A 35 18.34 -3.95 2.94
C LEU A 35 19.25 -3.00 2.14
N LEU A 36 18.68 -2.01 1.46
CA LEU A 36 19.45 -1.05 0.70
C LEU A 36 20.35 -0.18 1.59
N SER A 37 19.95 0.08 2.85
CA SER A 37 20.78 0.84 3.79
C SER A 37 22.11 0.17 4.12
N THR A 38 22.20 -1.17 3.96
CA THR A 38 23.43 -1.93 4.19
C THR A 38 24.49 -1.71 3.12
N GLN A 39 24.14 -1.09 1.99
CA GLN A 39 25.01 -0.90 0.83
C GLN A 39 25.68 0.47 0.79
N VAL A 40 25.36 1.36 1.75
CA VAL A 40 25.86 2.74 1.80
C VAL A 40 26.25 3.12 3.22
N ALA A 41 27.28 3.95 3.37
CA ALA A 41 27.63 4.51 4.67
C ALA A 41 26.64 5.63 5.03
N LEU A 42 25.97 5.49 6.18
CA LEU A 42 25.00 6.45 6.71
C LEU A 42 25.43 6.89 8.11
N GLU A 43 26.50 7.67 8.14
CA GLU A 43 27.23 8.04 9.36
C GLU A 43 26.42 9.01 10.22
N THR A 44 25.71 9.93 9.57
CA THR A 44 24.91 10.96 10.23
C THR A 44 23.41 10.62 10.22
N TRP A 45 22.68 11.18 11.18
CA TRP A 45 21.21 11.06 11.19
C TRP A 45 20.55 11.71 9.96
N GLY A 46 21.10 12.84 9.49
CA GLY A 46 20.60 13.53 8.29
C GLY A 46 20.71 12.67 7.03
N GLU A 47 21.82 11.95 6.85
CA GLU A 47 22.00 11.00 5.74
C GLU A 47 20.99 9.85 5.81
N ARG A 48 20.72 9.32 7.01
CA ARG A 48 19.72 8.26 7.19
C ARG A 48 18.32 8.71 6.78
N VAL A 49 17.92 9.92 7.17
CA VAL A 49 16.62 10.48 6.79
C VAL A 49 16.54 10.73 5.29
N LEU A 50 17.57 11.36 4.71
CA LEU A 50 17.61 11.65 3.28
C LEU A 50 17.58 10.36 2.45
N PHE A 51 18.31 9.33 2.88
CA PHE A 51 18.29 8.01 2.28
C PHE A 51 16.89 7.39 2.36
N ALA A 52 16.29 7.36 3.55
CA ALA A 52 14.96 6.79 3.76
C ALA A 52 13.90 7.47 2.88
N VAL A 53 13.94 8.80 2.75
CA VAL A 53 13.02 9.54 1.88
C VAL A 53 13.28 9.24 0.41
N ARG A 54 14.54 9.24 -0.04
CA ARG A 54 14.91 8.98 -1.44
C ARG A 54 14.54 7.58 -1.92
N VAL A 55 14.67 6.59 -1.06
CA VAL A 55 14.31 5.19 -1.38
C VAL A 55 12.82 4.95 -1.14
N GLY A 56 12.29 5.47 -0.03
CA GLY A 56 10.92 5.25 0.39
C GLY A 56 9.89 5.91 -0.53
N ALA A 57 10.16 7.13 -1.02
CA ALA A 57 9.18 7.84 -1.85
C ALA A 57 8.87 7.12 -3.19
N PRO A 58 9.87 6.67 -3.99
CA PRO A 58 9.60 5.86 -5.17
C PRO A 58 8.87 4.56 -4.86
N VAL A 59 9.29 3.84 -3.81
CA VAL A 59 8.66 2.58 -3.40
C VAL A 59 7.20 2.79 -3.00
N TRP A 60 6.91 3.82 -2.20
CA TRP A 60 5.56 4.19 -1.80
C TRP A 60 4.70 4.55 -3.01
N PHE A 61 5.21 5.41 -3.90
CA PHE A 61 4.47 5.83 -5.08
C PHE A 61 4.15 4.66 -6.02
N LEU A 62 5.14 3.81 -6.32
CA LEU A 62 4.94 2.63 -7.15
C LEU A 62 3.95 1.65 -6.52
N THR A 63 4.04 1.44 -5.20
CA THR A 63 3.09 0.60 -4.47
C THR A 63 1.67 1.15 -4.59
N ALA A 64 1.47 2.45 -4.34
CA ALA A 64 0.16 3.08 -4.43
C ALA A 64 -0.44 2.97 -5.85
N VAL A 65 0.36 3.22 -6.89
CA VAL A 65 -0.08 3.09 -8.29
C VAL A 65 -0.45 1.65 -8.63
N VAL A 66 0.38 0.68 -8.24
CA VAL A 66 0.13 -0.75 -8.50
C VAL A 66 -1.13 -1.21 -7.79
N VAL A 67 -1.31 -0.87 -6.50
CA VAL A 67 -2.49 -1.25 -5.72
C VAL A 67 -3.76 -0.62 -6.30
N TYR A 68 -3.71 0.65 -6.69
CA TYR A 68 -4.85 1.32 -7.32
C TYR A 68 -5.22 0.67 -8.66
N VAL A 69 -4.24 0.44 -9.54
CA VAL A 69 -4.47 -0.20 -10.84
C VAL A 69 -4.97 -1.64 -10.67
N TYR A 70 -4.47 -2.35 -9.66
CA TYR A 70 -4.95 -3.68 -9.31
C TYR A 70 -6.41 -3.65 -8.86
N ALA A 71 -6.76 -2.80 -7.89
CA ALA A 71 -8.13 -2.63 -7.42
C ALA A 71 -9.09 -2.33 -8.56
N LYS A 72 -8.73 -1.37 -9.43
CA LYS A 72 -9.53 -0.98 -10.59
C LYS A 72 -9.72 -2.08 -11.63
N ARG A 73 -8.80 -3.04 -11.72
CA ARG A 73 -8.85 -4.10 -12.74
C ARG A 73 -9.53 -5.38 -12.30
N THR A 74 -9.54 -5.66 -11.00
CA THR A 74 -10.00 -6.95 -10.46
C THR A 74 -11.13 -6.79 -9.46
N ASP A 75 -11.73 -5.59 -9.37
CA ASP A 75 -12.72 -5.23 -8.34
C ASP A 75 -12.22 -5.64 -6.94
N ALA A 76 -10.90 -5.48 -6.68
CA ALA A 76 -10.32 -5.91 -5.43
C ALA A 76 -10.87 -5.08 -4.27
N GLY A 77 -11.37 -5.78 -3.26
CA GLY A 77 -12.12 -5.17 -2.18
C GLY A 77 -13.60 -5.47 -2.30
N ASP A 78 -14.12 -5.87 -3.46
CA ASP A 78 -15.52 -6.28 -3.58
C ASP A 78 -15.76 -7.60 -2.84
N VAL A 79 -16.69 -7.59 -1.87
CA VAL A 79 -17.06 -8.79 -1.11
C VAL A 79 -18.41 -9.17 -1.64
N VAL A 80 -18.52 -10.33 -2.31
CA VAL A 80 -19.80 -10.90 -2.71
C VAL A 80 -20.63 -11.06 -1.44
N ASP A 81 -21.73 -10.30 -1.36
CA ASP A 81 -22.66 -10.38 -0.26
C ASP A 81 -23.37 -11.73 -0.32
N PRO A 82 -23.17 -12.65 0.64
CA PRO A 82 -23.75 -13.99 0.59
C PRO A 82 -25.29 -13.99 0.62
N ASP A 83 -25.92 -12.88 0.95
CA ASP A 83 -27.39 -12.74 1.00
C ASP A 83 -28.01 -12.32 -0.35
N SER A 84 -27.20 -12.06 -1.38
CA SER A 84 -27.68 -11.69 -2.73
C SER A 84 -28.25 -12.87 -3.56
N GLU A 85 -28.11 -14.11 -3.08
CA GLU A 85 -28.62 -15.31 -3.77
C GLU A 85 -30.02 -15.78 -3.29
N THR A 86 -30.69 -15.01 -2.41
CA THR A 86 -31.96 -15.43 -1.76
C THR A 86 -33.24 -14.72 -2.22
N GLU A 87 -33.29 -14.17 -3.43
CA GLU A 87 -34.55 -13.74 -4.08
C GLU A 87 -35.17 -14.79 -5.01
#